data_AF-E3Q675-F1
#
_entry.id   AF-E3Q675-F1
#
_cell.length_a   1.000
_cell.length_b   1.000
_cell.length_c   1.000
_cell.angle_alpha   90.00
_cell.angle_beta   90.00
_cell.angle_gamma   90.00
#
_symmetry.space_group_name_H-M   'P 1'
#
loop_
_entity.id
_entity.type
_entity.pdbx_description
1 polymer ?
#
loop_
_entity_poly.entity_id
_entity_poly.type
_entity_poly.pdbx_seq_one_letter_code
_entity_poly.pdbx_strand_id
1 'polypeptide(L)'
;MVRVPGYAKLIAPKSHRGHAIFSVHGNERSHKYGLVDVVHKTFHGLRRGPLELQDALVVLASRQYASWLQDNEFMATLVNLFHGRPSNKKKDSHHPEFNVLAAAVDGLHPLHAMGDTPHGFSFFYGPMKRMMPNLWQDDGQPKPLRESKLQAAITFQFEHRRTLDKLDCTLPLANTIFQNGLHSTLLASRWRRPSNRAMPELLQIKEKQSQEVAYWPPKSALDVYVDSPIVPITVPREIVAGLGNIVSQISVQGQTMPASAELETAVNELYARRTKEGHEFPPGPVGVWAIVVPDGRFQKSNLKLLREWTGDLNRIQTAYDEWIEALAFKDLVQQLLRNGSRVYRILSGGGGWGKKQGLLSLDPETTYSSSSEEKDLESFIRSFESQHDGGGQQGVVSPGSWIQYFVSPPMSARPNPPRPHGATMEIALGASESATSEEPPSTDGPSEWKVIPEHFGAVSNHGLFLKREASGFVNESKLDVPGSWVGCLKLENP
;
A
#
# COMPACT_ATOMS: atom_id res chain seq x y z
N MET A 1 29.95 -43.46 7.38
CA MET A 1 28.49 -43.63 7.52
C MET A 1 27.97 -42.44 8.33
N VAL A 2 27.73 -41.31 7.66
CA VAL A 2 27.46 -40.01 8.30
C VAL A 2 25.95 -39.79 8.31
N ARG A 3 25.39 -39.59 9.51
CA ARG A 3 23.96 -39.33 9.75
C ARG A 3 23.56 -37.98 9.16
N VAL A 4 22.55 -38.01 8.31
CA VAL A 4 21.79 -36.83 7.86
C VAL A 4 20.88 -36.35 9.01
N PRO A 5 20.95 -35.09 9.48
CA PRO A 5 19.94 -34.55 10.38
C PRO A 5 18.70 -34.15 9.59
N GLY A 6 17.55 -34.62 10.08
CA GLY A 6 16.26 -34.51 9.42
C GLY A 6 15.52 -33.19 9.63
N TYR A 7 14.54 -33.00 8.75
CA TYR A 7 13.31 -32.20 8.86
C TYR A 7 13.30 -31.07 9.90
N ALA A 8 13.43 -29.85 9.37
CA ALA A 8 13.10 -28.62 10.09
C ALA A 8 11.66 -28.71 10.63
N LYS A 9 11.50 -28.63 11.96
CA LYS A 9 10.20 -28.39 12.59
C LYS A 9 9.68 -27.03 12.10
N LEU A 10 8.62 -27.06 11.30
CA LEU A 10 7.78 -25.89 11.03
C LEU A 10 7.34 -25.30 12.37
N ILE A 11 7.87 -24.12 12.70
CA ILE A 11 7.46 -23.35 13.87
C ILE A 11 5.99 -22.96 13.62
N ALA A 12 5.10 -23.47 14.47
CA ALA A 12 3.67 -23.16 14.35
C ALA A 12 3.44 -21.66 14.63
N PRO A 13 2.71 -20.93 13.77
CA PRO A 13 2.40 -19.52 14.01
C PRO A 13 1.58 -19.38 15.30
N LYS A 14 1.85 -18.35 16.11
CA LYS A 14 1.08 -18.07 17.33
C LYS A 14 -0.24 -17.43 16.93
N SER A 15 -1.32 -18.22 16.88
CA SER A 15 -2.66 -17.69 16.63
C SER A 15 -3.15 -16.82 17.79
N HIS A 16 -3.67 -15.63 17.50
CA HIS A 16 -4.47 -14.88 18.46
C HIS A 16 -5.88 -15.50 18.54
N ARG A 17 -6.51 -15.49 19.72
CA ARG A 17 -7.78 -16.23 19.96
C ARG A 17 -8.89 -15.95 18.93
N GLY A 18 -8.90 -14.76 18.29
CA GLY A 18 -9.98 -14.33 17.39
C GLY A 18 -9.64 -14.15 15.91
N HIS A 19 -8.39 -14.31 15.46
CA HIS A 19 -8.04 -14.19 14.04
C HIS A 19 -6.70 -14.86 13.71
N ALA A 20 -6.45 -15.13 12.43
CA ALA A 20 -5.18 -15.63 11.93
C ALA A 20 -4.83 -15.00 10.59
N ILE A 21 -3.54 -14.78 10.37
CA ILE A 21 -2.99 -14.30 9.10
C ILE A 21 -1.79 -15.13 8.68
N PHE A 22 -1.63 -15.34 7.38
CA PHE A 22 -0.43 -15.94 6.79
C PHE A 22 -0.43 -15.71 5.27
N SER A 23 0.76 -15.76 4.68
CA SER A 23 0.93 -15.70 3.23
C SER A 23 1.57 -16.98 2.72
N VAL A 24 1.39 -17.27 1.44
CA VAL A 24 1.96 -18.41 0.75
C VAL A 24 2.53 -17.91 -0.56
N HIS A 25 3.85 -17.91 -0.68
CA HIS A 25 4.56 -17.43 -1.86
C HIS A 25 4.76 -18.59 -2.83
N GLY A 26 4.50 -18.34 -4.10
CA GLY A 26 4.68 -19.29 -5.20
C GLY A 26 5.57 -18.72 -6.29
N ASN A 27 5.75 -19.53 -7.32
CA ASN A 27 6.44 -19.21 -8.57
C ASN A 27 5.61 -19.71 -9.76
N GLU A 28 6.11 -19.58 -10.98
CA GLU A 28 5.39 -19.96 -12.21
C GLU A 28 4.97 -21.43 -12.26
N ARG A 29 5.70 -22.31 -11.57
CA ARG A 29 5.42 -23.76 -11.53
C ARG A 29 4.32 -24.11 -10.54
N SER A 30 3.90 -23.16 -9.71
CA SER A 30 2.96 -23.37 -8.62
C SER A 30 1.54 -23.62 -9.14
N HIS A 31 0.89 -24.67 -8.64
CA HIS A 31 -0.44 -25.11 -9.09
C HIS A 31 -1.47 -25.21 -7.94
N LYS A 32 -2.76 -25.23 -8.30
CA LYS A 32 -3.92 -25.21 -7.37
C LYS A 32 -3.84 -26.27 -6.27
N TYR A 33 -3.59 -27.53 -6.63
CA TYR A 33 -3.53 -28.64 -5.67
C TYR A 33 -2.43 -28.47 -4.61
N GLY A 34 -1.27 -27.96 -5.00
CA GLY A 34 -0.16 -27.72 -4.07
C GLY A 34 -0.50 -26.60 -3.08
N LEU A 35 -1.22 -25.57 -3.54
CA LEU A 35 -1.65 -24.48 -2.69
C LEU A 35 -2.63 -24.97 -1.64
N VAL A 36 -3.65 -25.74 -2.06
CA VAL A 36 -4.66 -26.32 -1.17
C VAL A 36 -4.00 -27.18 -0.09
N ASP A 37 -3.04 -28.03 -0.44
CA ASP A 37 -2.33 -28.89 0.52
C ASP A 37 -1.52 -28.06 1.54
N VAL A 38 -0.78 -27.06 1.06
CA VAL A 38 0.04 -26.19 1.93
C VAL A 38 -0.83 -25.32 2.85
N VAL A 39 -1.93 -24.78 2.34
CA VAL A 39 -2.91 -24.03 3.14
C VAL A 39 -3.58 -24.94 4.18
N HIS A 40 -3.96 -26.17 3.79
CA HIS A 40 -4.55 -27.15 4.69
C HIS A 40 -3.60 -27.47 5.86
N LYS A 41 -2.33 -27.80 5.56
CA LYS A 41 -1.31 -28.09 6.59
C LYS A 41 -1.11 -26.92 7.54
N THR A 42 -0.96 -25.71 6.99
CA THR A 42 -0.76 -24.47 7.77
C THR A 42 -1.94 -24.17 8.67
N PHE A 43 -3.15 -24.12 8.12
CA PHE A 43 -4.35 -23.79 8.86
C PHE A 43 -4.73 -24.86 9.89
N HIS A 44 -4.51 -26.14 9.58
CA HIS A 44 -4.68 -27.22 10.55
C HIS A 44 -3.70 -27.08 11.73
N GLY A 45 -2.46 -26.63 11.48
CA GLY A 45 -1.50 -26.29 12.53
C GLY A 45 -2.01 -25.17 13.44
N LEU A 46 -2.52 -24.09 12.85
CA LEU A 46 -3.12 -22.96 13.59
C LEU A 46 -4.32 -23.39 14.45
N ARG A 47 -5.19 -24.27 13.93
CA ARG A 47 -6.38 -24.78 14.64
C ARG A 47 -6.07 -25.73 15.81
N ARG A 48 -4.87 -26.31 15.87
CA ARG A 48 -4.41 -27.04 17.06
C ARG A 48 -4.05 -26.09 18.20
N GLY A 49 -3.83 -24.81 17.89
CA GLY A 49 -3.63 -23.74 18.86
C GLY A 49 -4.95 -23.14 19.38
N PRO A 50 -4.90 -21.95 19.99
CA PRO A 50 -6.06 -21.29 20.60
C PRO A 50 -7.01 -20.60 19.59
N LEU A 51 -6.92 -20.86 18.28
CA LEU A 51 -7.73 -20.22 17.25
C LEU A 51 -9.18 -20.73 17.27
N GLU A 52 -10.12 -19.84 17.54
CA GLU A 52 -11.55 -20.14 17.49
C GLU A 52 -12.07 -20.24 16.05
N LEU A 53 -13.21 -20.94 15.89
CA LEU A 53 -13.91 -20.97 14.61
C LEU A 53 -14.54 -19.62 14.31
N GLN A 54 -14.29 -19.14 13.10
CA GLN A 54 -14.80 -17.89 12.56
C GLN A 54 -15.56 -18.13 11.25
N ASP A 55 -16.23 -17.07 10.77
CA ASP A 55 -17.19 -17.09 9.67
C ASP A 55 -16.74 -16.27 8.45
N ALA A 56 -15.50 -15.79 8.42
CA ALA A 56 -14.98 -15.03 7.28
C ALA A 56 -13.50 -15.21 6.94
N LEU A 57 -13.19 -14.92 5.68
CA LEU A 57 -11.85 -14.94 5.09
C LEU A 57 -11.67 -13.79 4.08
N VAL A 58 -10.56 -13.07 4.18
CA VAL A 58 -10.05 -12.21 3.11
C VAL A 58 -8.92 -12.94 2.42
N VAL A 59 -8.95 -12.99 1.08
CA VAL A 59 -7.94 -13.61 0.22
C VAL A 59 -7.40 -12.54 -0.72
N LEU A 60 -6.12 -12.23 -0.61
CA LEU A 60 -5.40 -11.44 -1.62
C LEU A 60 -4.58 -12.41 -2.47
N ALA A 61 -4.80 -12.40 -3.79
CA ALA A 61 -4.04 -13.21 -4.72
C ALA A 61 -3.27 -12.32 -5.68
N SER A 62 -2.01 -12.63 -5.97
CA SER A 62 -1.27 -11.90 -7.00
C SER A 62 -1.96 -12.00 -8.35
N ARG A 63 -1.83 -10.95 -9.17
CA ARG A 63 -2.54 -10.73 -10.43
C ARG A 63 -2.60 -11.97 -11.32
N GLN A 64 -1.50 -12.70 -11.48
CA GLN A 64 -1.43 -13.92 -12.30
C GLN A 64 -2.39 -15.05 -11.87
N TYR A 65 -2.86 -15.04 -10.62
CA TYR A 65 -3.80 -16.01 -10.08
C TYR A 65 -5.26 -15.50 -10.06
N ALA A 66 -5.55 -14.34 -10.66
CA ALA A 66 -6.90 -13.74 -10.63
C ALA A 66 -8.00 -14.67 -11.17
N SER A 67 -7.71 -15.45 -12.22
CA SER A 67 -8.66 -16.42 -12.78
C SER A 67 -9.00 -17.56 -11.81
N TRP A 68 -8.13 -17.86 -10.84
CA TRP A 68 -8.41 -18.90 -9.84
C TRP A 68 -9.48 -18.45 -8.86
N LEU A 69 -9.61 -17.14 -8.59
CA LEU A 69 -10.62 -16.60 -7.69
C LEU A 69 -12.05 -16.75 -8.24
N GLN A 70 -12.21 -16.95 -9.55
CA GLN A 70 -13.49 -17.21 -10.22
C GLN A 70 -13.80 -18.69 -10.39
N ASP A 71 -12.83 -19.58 -10.14
CA ASP A 71 -13.04 -21.02 -10.22
C ASP A 71 -13.79 -21.50 -8.97
N ASN A 72 -15.07 -21.79 -9.14
CA ASN A 72 -15.95 -22.26 -8.07
C ASN A 72 -15.48 -23.56 -7.42
N GLU A 73 -14.90 -24.51 -8.16
CA GLU A 73 -14.44 -25.79 -7.62
C GLU A 73 -13.20 -25.59 -6.75
N PHE A 74 -12.26 -24.79 -7.24
CA PHE A 74 -11.08 -24.39 -6.48
C PHE A 74 -11.47 -23.61 -5.22
N MET A 75 -12.34 -22.61 -5.33
CA MET A 75 -12.78 -21.79 -4.20
C MET A 75 -13.59 -22.60 -3.19
N ALA A 76 -14.46 -23.52 -3.62
CA ALA A 76 -15.16 -24.43 -2.71
C ALA A 76 -14.16 -25.29 -1.91
N THR A 77 -13.13 -25.82 -2.58
CA THR A 77 -12.07 -26.61 -1.96
C THR A 77 -11.26 -25.80 -0.95
N LEU A 78 -10.89 -24.57 -1.30
CA LEU A 78 -10.15 -23.65 -0.43
C LEU A 78 -10.99 -23.25 0.79
N VAL A 79 -12.25 -22.83 0.58
CA VAL A 79 -13.19 -22.45 1.66
C VAL A 79 -13.44 -23.61 2.61
N ASN A 80 -13.51 -24.83 2.10
CA ASN A 80 -13.71 -26.03 2.92
C ASN A 80 -12.63 -26.19 4.01
N LEU A 81 -11.41 -25.70 3.76
CA LEU A 81 -10.29 -25.75 4.73
C LEU A 81 -10.54 -24.84 5.93
N PHE A 82 -11.10 -23.66 5.70
CA PHE A 82 -11.37 -22.65 6.73
C PHE A 82 -12.72 -22.84 7.41
N HIS A 83 -13.70 -23.36 6.67
CA HIS A 83 -15.05 -23.55 7.16
C HIS A 83 -15.11 -24.70 8.17
N GLY A 84 -15.20 -24.34 9.45
CA GLY A 84 -15.25 -25.29 10.57
C GLY A 84 -16.34 -26.35 10.44
N ARG A 85 -16.08 -27.55 10.96
CA ARG A 85 -17.15 -28.55 11.14
C ARG A 85 -17.95 -28.18 12.40
N PRO A 86 -19.27 -27.98 12.33
CA PRO A 86 -20.06 -27.69 13.51
C PRO A 86 -19.95 -28.84 14.51
N SER A 87 -19.84 -28.49 15.79
CA SER A 87 -19.87 -29.45 16.90
C SER A 87 -21.26 -30.08 16.98
N ASN A 88 -21.34 -31.40 17.11
CA ASN A 88 -22.59 -32.17 17.28
C ASN A 88 -23.45 -31.77 18.51
N LYS A 89 -23.06 -30.75 19.27
CA LYS A 89 -23.66 -30.39 20.56
C LYS A 89 -24.83 -29.39 20.50
N LYS A 90 -25.20 -28.84 19.34
CA LYS A 90 -26.41 -28.02 19.20
C LYS A 90 -27.26 -28.47 18.03
N LYS A 91 -28.47 -28.92 18.34
CA LYS A 91 -29.57 -29.33 17.44
C LYS A 91 -30.27 -28.13 16.78
N ASP A 92 -29.57 -27.01 16.57
CA ASP A 92 -30.13 -25.88 15.81
C ASP A 92 -29.76 -26.05 14.34
N SER A 93 -30.81 -26.15 13.52
CA SER A 93 -30.89 -26.57 12.12
C SER A 93 -30.28 -25.62 11.09
N HIS A 94 -29.39 -24.71 11.49
CA HIS A 94 -28.72 -23.79 10.56
C HIS A 94 -27.23 -24.10 10.47
N HIS A 95 -26.81 -24.62 9.31
CA HIS A 95 -25.40 -24.68 8.95
C HIS A 95 -24.86 -23.25 8.80
N PRO A 96 -23.79 -22.88 9.53
CA PRO A 96 -23.28 -21.52 9.49
C PRO A 96 -22.80 -21.17 8.09
N GLU A 97 -23.06 -19.94 7.67
CA GLU A 97 -22.53 -19.41 6.41
C GLU A 97 -21.05 -19.04 6.59
N PHE A 98 -20.32 -19.02 5.48
CA PHE A 98 -18.93 -18.59 5.44
C PHE A 98 -18.75 -17.54 4.35
N ASN A 99 -18.14 -16.42 4.70
CA ASN A 99 -18.06 -15.24 3.84
C ASN A 99 -16.62 -15.02 3.39
N VAL A 100 -16.41 -14.85 2.09
CA VAL A 100 -15.08 -14.63 1.52
C VAL A 100 -15.07 -13.33 0.73
N LEU A 101 -14.09 -12.48 1.02
CA LEU A 101 -13.69 -11.39 0.12
C LEU A 101 -12.41 -11.80 -0.58
N ALA A 102 -12.46 -12.01 -1.88
CA ALA A 102 -11.33 -12.39 -2.70
C ALA A 102 -10.94 -11.25 -3.64
N ALA A 103 -9.66 -10.90 -3.69
CA ALA A 103 -9.18 -9.79 -4.49
C ALA A 103 -7.87 -10.13 -5.21
N ALA A 104 -7.73 -9.64 -6.44
CA ALA A 104 -6.47 -9.68 -7.17
C ALA A 104 -5.65 -8.41 -6.92
N VAL A 105 -4.41 -8.58 -6.47
CA VAL A 105 -3.46 -7.50 -6.16
C VAL A 105 -2.24 -7.58 -7.07
N ASP A 106 -1.46 -6.51 -7.21
CA ASP A 106 -0.32 -6.50 -8.14
C ASP A 106 0.78 -7.47 -7.73
N GLY A 107 0.98 -7.62 -6.43
CA GLY A 107 1.82 -8.63 -5.82
C GLY A 107 1.57 -8.72 -4.31
N LEU A 108 2.27 -9.62 -3.65
CA LEU A 108 2.27 -9.67 -2.19
C LEU A 108 3.32 -8.74 -1.61
N HIS A 109 3.12 -8.24 -0.39
CA HIS A 109 4.12 -7.39 0.26
C HIS A 109 5.39 -8.20 0.58
N PRO A 110 6.60 -7.65 0.36
CA PRO A 110 7.84 -8.29 0.79
C PRO A 110 7.96 -8.38 2.32
N LEU A 111 8.73 -9.33 2.84
CA LEU A 111 8.87 -9.53 4.31
C LEU A 111 9.71 -8.45 5.01
N HIS A 112 10.28 -7.55 4.24
CA HIS A 112 11.05 -6.43 4.69
C HIS A 112 10.79 -5.29 3.72
N ALA A 113 10.87 -4.05 4.24
CA ALA A 113 10.71 -2.86 3.42
C ALA A 113 11.66 -2.93 2.21
N MET A 114 11.20 -2.46 1.05
CA MET A 114 12.00 -2.39 -0.18
C MET A 114 12.42 -3.74 -0.78
N GLY A 115 11.84 -4.86 -0.35
CA GLY A 115 12.13 -6.18 -0.90
C GLY A 115 11.54 -6.40 -2.30
N ASP A 116 12.04 -7.43 -2.99
CA ASP A 116 11.42 -7.88 -4.25
C ASP A 116 10.00 -8.35 -3.97
N THR A 117 9.08 -8.03 -4.88
CA THR A 117 7.66 -8.31 -4.69
C THR A 117 7.38 -9.81 -4.88
N PRO A 118 7.01 -10.57 -3.84
CA PRO A 118 6.63 -11.96 -3.99
C PRO A 118 5.26 -12.12 -4.67
N HIS A 119 5.05 -13.28 -5.31
CA HIS A 119 3.77 -13.66 -5.89
C HIS A 119 3.14 -14.81 -5.09
N GLY A 120 1.81 -14.82 -4.94
CA GLY A 120 1.11 -15.91 -4.27
C GLY A 120 -0.23 -15.51 -3.68
N PHE A 121 -0.55 -16.04 -2.50
CA PHE A 121 -1.80 -15.81 -1.78
C PHE A 121 -1.55 -15.32 -0.35
N SER A 122 -2.34 -14.36 0.10
CA SER A 122 -2.35 -13.86 1.47
C SER A 122 -3.73 -14.02 2.09
N PHE A 123 -3.79 -14.57 3.29
CA PHE A 123 -5.02 -14.96 3.97
C PHE A 123 -5.18 -14.21 5.28
N PHE A 124 -6.36 -13.61 5.49
CA PHE A 124 -6.78 -13.05 6.77
C PHE A 124 -8.11 -13.67 7.19
N TYR A 125 -8.08 -14.49 8.23
CA TYR A 125 -9.20 -15.26 8.75
C TYR A 125 -9.69 -14.69 10.08
N GLY A 126 -10.99 -14.51 10.24
CA GLY A 126 -11.56 -13.83 11.39
C GLY A 126 -13.09 -13.65 11.32
N PRO A 127 -13.69 -12.94 12.29
CA PRO A 127 -15.13 -12.72 12.36
C PRO A 127 -15.61 -11.68 11.33
N MET A 128 -16.60 -12.05 10.51
CA MET A 128 -17.15 -11.22 9.42
C MET A 128 -17.55 -9.82 9.89
N LYS A 129 -18.35 -9.74 10.96
CA LYS A 129 -18.91 -8.48 11.47
C LYS A 129 -17.84 -7.46 11.87
N ARG A 130 -16.67 -7.93 12.26
CA ARG A 130 -15.56 -7.07 12.67
C ARG A 130 -14.60 -6.83 11.50
N MET A 131 -14.29 -7.85 10.70
CA MET A 131 -13.34 -7.75 9.58
C MET A 131 -13.89 -6.94 8.42
N MET A 132 -15.12 -7.21 8.03
CA MET A 132 -15.73 -6.70 6.80
C MET A 132 -17.13 -6.20 7.14
N PRO A 133 -17.23 -5.07 7.86
CA PRO A 133 -18.50 -4.41 8.05
C PRO A 133 -19.13 -4.15 6.67
N ASN A 134 -20.46 -4.23 6.60
CA ASN A 134 -21.23 -3.88 5.41
C ASN A 134 -20.92 -4.71 4.14
N LEU A 135 -20.24 -5.86 4.25
CA LEU A 135 -19.88 -6.71 3.09
C LEU A 135 -21.06 -6.96 2.13
N TRP A 136 -22.24 -7.20 2.69
CA TRP A 136 -23.48 -7.50 1.98
C TRP A 136 -24.51 -6.38 2.01
N GLN A 137 -24.17 -5.21 2.58
CA GLN A 137 -25.04 -4.06 2.45
C GLN A 137 -24.89 -3.52 1.03
N ASP A 138 -26.02 -3.22 0.40
CA ASP A 138 -26.04 -2.35 -0.76
C ASP A 138 -25.87 -0.93 -0.22
N ASP A 139 -24.65 -0.61 0.20
CA ASP A 139 -24.30 0.77 0.48
C ASP A 139 -24.70 1.54 -0.77
N GLY A 140 -25.43 2.65 -0.62
CA GLY A 140 -25.84 3.53 -1.71
C GLY A 140 -24.67 4.15 -2.48
N GLN A 141 -23.49 3.52 -2.47
CA GLN A 141 -22.48 3.56 -3.52
C GLN A 141 -23.23 3.64 -4.85
N PRO A 142 -23.04 4.73 -5.61
CA PRO A 142 -23.72 4.89 -6.89
C PRO A 142 -23.49 3.60 -7.67
N LYS A 143 -24.57 3.03 -8.22
CA LYS A 143 -24.44 1.98 -9.23
C LYS A 143 -23.37 2.50 -10.19
N PRO A 144 -22.29 1.73 -10.43
CA PRO A 144 -21.23 2.23 -11.27
C PRO A 144 -21.90 2.68 -12.57
N LEU A 145 -21.67 3.94 -12.98
CA LEU A 145 -21.67 4.18 -14.40
C LEU A 145 -20.77 3.07 -14.95
N ARG A 146 -21.24 2.34 -15.95
CA ARG A 146 -20.45 1.30 -16.64
C ARG A 146 -19.10 1.82 -17.19
N GLU A 147 -18.79 3.08 -16.94
CA GLU A 147 -17.68 3.90 -17.42
C GLU A 147 -16.75 4.40 -16.28
N SER A 148 -16.89 3.95 -15.02
CA SER A 148 -15.91 4.35 -13.99
C SER A 148 -14.54 3.76 -14.34
N LYS A 149 -13.58 4.61 -14.70
CA LYS A 149 -12.22 4.21 -15.11
C LYS A 149 -11.36 3.68 -13.95
N LEU A 150 -11.81 3.86 -12.70
CA LEU A 150 -11.06 3.45 -11.52
C LEU A 150 -11.10 1.93 -11.36
N GLN A 151 -9.99 1.40 -10.89
CA GLN A 151 -9.90 0.02 -10.44
C GLN A 151 -10.71 -0.18 -9.16
N ALA A 152 -11.12 -1.42 -8.90
CA ALA A 152 -11.68 -1.75 -7.60
C ALA A 152 -10.61 -1.56 -6.51
N ALA A 153 -11.00 -1.30 -5.26
CA ALA A 153 -10.06 -1.07 -4.17
C ALA A 153 -10.51 -1.71 -2.85
N ILE A 154 -9.54 -1.95 -1.97
CA ILE A 154 -9.80 -2.31 -0.56
C ILE A 154 -9.26 -1.21 0.34
N THR A 155 -10.10 -0.71 1.25
CA THR A 155 -9.69 0.26 2.27
C THR A 155 -9.44 -0.45 3.59
N PHE A 156 -8.18 -0.53 3.98
CA PHE A 156 -7.78 -1.08 5.27
C PHE A 156 -7.85 -0.02 6.35
N GLN A 157 -8.65 -0.29 7.38
CA GLN A 157 -8.83 0.61 8.51
C GLN A 157 -7.92 0.19 9.65
N PHE A 158 -7.03 1.09 10.04
CA PHE A 158 -6.16 0.91 11.19
C PHE A 158 -6.61 1.85 12.31
N GLU A 159 -7.13 1.27 13.39
CA GLU A 159 -7.49 2.01 14.59
C GLU A 159 -6.33 2.04 15.58
N HIS A 160 -5.90 3.24 15.95
CA HIS A 160 -4.88 3.40 16.98
C HIS A 160 -5.48 3.15 18.36
N ARG A 161 -4.86 2.29 19.17
CA ARG A 161 -5.43 1.93 20.49
C ARG A 161 -5.37 3.04 21.53
N ARG A 162 -4.43 3.97 21.38
CA ARG A 162 -4.14 5.02 22.38
C ARG A 162 -4.65 6.40 22.01
N THR A 163 -5.07 6.59 20.77
CA THR A 163 -5.54 7.88 20.26
C THR A 163 -6.82 7.65 19.47
N LEU A 164 -7.68 8.66 19.34
CA LEU A 164 -8.83 8.62 18.44
C LEU A 164 -8.40 8.80 16.96
N ASP A 165 -7.12 8.51 16.66
CA ASP A 165 -6.57 8.69 15.32
C ASP A 165 -6.91 7.44 14.50
N LYS A 166 -7.66 7.65 13.43
CA LYS A 166 -7.96 6.63 12.43
C LYS A 166 -7.05 6.84 11.24
N LEU A 167 -6.43 5.76 10.75
CA LEU A 167 -5.75 5.75 9.46
C LEU A 167 -6.44 4.76 8.54
N ASP A 168 -7.02 5.27 7.46
CA ASP A 168 -7.53 4.48 6.36
C ASP A 168 -6.48 4.44 5.26
N CYS A 169 -6.13 3.24 4.80
CA CYS A 169 -5.21 3.01 3.69
C CYS A 169 -5.96 2.28 2.57
N THR A 170 -6.23 2.99 1.48
CA THR A 170 -6.89 2.42 0.31
C THR A 170 -5.86 1.87 -0.66
N LEU A 171 -5.99 0.58 -0.96
CA LEU A 171 -5.17 -0.19 -1.88
C LEU A 171 -5.97 -0.43 -3.17
N PRO A 172 -5.67 0.29 -4.27
CA PRO A 172 -6.16 -0.06 -5.60
C PRO A 172 -5.75 -1.48 -5.98
N LEU A 173 -6.64 -2.21 -6.63
CA LEU A 173 -6.43 -3.59 -7.03
C LEU A 173 -5.83 -3.70 -8.42
N ALA A 174 -5.27 -4.87 -8.72
CA ALA A 174 -4.63 -5.10 -10.00
C ALA A 174 -5.56 -4.90 -11.20
N ASN A 175 -4.99 -4.49 -12.33
CA ASN A 175 -5.68 -4.64 -13.61
C ASN A 175 -5.70 -6.13 -13.98
N THR A 176 -6.89 -6.71 -14.10
CA THR A 176 -7.06 -8.15 -14.38
C THR A 176 -7.62 -8.45 -15.76
N ILE A 177 -7.70 -7.45 -16.66
CA ILE A 177 -8.42 -7.59 -17.93
C ILE A 177 -7.83 -8.72 -18.79
N PHE A 178 -6.52 -8.90 -18.74
CA PHE A 178 -5.81 -9.94 -19.49
C PHE A 178 -5.80 -11.31 -18.78
N GLN A 179 -6.12 -11.36 -17.49
CA GLN A 179 -6.13 -12.61 -16.71
C GLN A 179 -7.52 -13.25 -16.69
N ASN A 180 -8.59 -12.45 -16.64
CA ASN A 180 -9.95 -12.96 -16.55
C ASN A 180 -11.03 -12.06 -17.18
N GLY A 181 -10.65 -11.03 -17.94
CA GLY A 181 -11.61 -10.14 -18.62
C GLY A 181 -12.23 -9.05 -17.74
N LEU A 182 -11.92 -8.99 -16.44
CA LEU A 182 -12.39 -7.93 -15.56
C LEU A 182 -11.34 -6.82 -15.41
N HIS A 183 -11.75 -5.55 -15.41
CA HIS A 183 -10.84 -4.43 -15.13
C HIS A 183 -10.12 -4.59 -13.78
N SER A 184 -10.84 -5.04 -12.75
CA SER A 184 -10.28 -5.48 -11.47
C SER A 184 -11.10 -6.63 -10.92
N THR A 185 -10.47 -7.50 -10.14
CA THR A 185 -11.15 -8.63 -9.51
C THR A 185 -11.31 -8.38 -8.02
N LEU A 186 -12.54 -8.08 -7.59
CA LEU A 186 -12.94 -8.00 -6.19
C LEU A 186 -14.30 -8.68 -6.00
N LEU A 187 -14.30 -9.83 -5.34
CA LEU A 187 -15.43 -10.73 -5.26
C LEU A 187 -15.81 -10.97 -3.80
N ALA A 188 -17.03 -10.60 -3.42
CA ALA A 188 -17.65 -11.05 -2.19
C ALA A 188 -18.45 -12.32 -2.46
N SER A 189 -18.16 -13.41 -1.77
CA SER A 189 -18.87 -14.69 -1.94
C SER A 189 -19.35 -15.26 -0.60
N ARG A 190 -20.52 -15.88 -0.62
CA ARG A 190 -21.17 -16.51 0.52
C ARG A 190 -21.31 -17.99 0.25
N TRP A 191 -20.84 -18.79 1.20
CA TRP A 191 -20.80 -20.24 1.09
C TRP A 191 -21.58 -20.86 2.24
N ARG A 192 -22.17 -22.03 1.99
CA ARG A 192 -22.81 -22.82 3.04
C ARG A 192 -22.50 -24.28 2.82
N ARG A 193 -22.22 -24.99 3.91
CA ARG A 193 -22.05 -26.43 3.88
C ARG A 193 -23.40 -27.12 4.11
N PRO A 194 -23.95 -27.88 3.15
CA PRO A 194 -25.24 -28.55 3.31
C PRO A 194 -25.23 -29.68 4.35
N SER A 195 -24.08 -30.32 4.55
CA SER A 195 -23.88 -31.36 5.56
C SER A 195 -22.41 -31.49 5.94
N ASN A 196 -22.10 -32.07 7.10
CA ASN A 196 -20.71 -32.19 7.60
C ASN A 196 -19.73 -32.91 6.67
N ARG A 197 -20.21 -33.66 5.68
CA ARG A 197 -19.40 -34.41 4.72
C ARG A 197 -19.40 -33.80 3.31
N ALA A 198 -20.32 -32.88 3.03
CA ALA A 198 -20.41 -32.22 1.72
C ALA A 198 -19.40 -31.07 1.60
N MET A 199 -19.02 -30.76 0.36
CA MET A 199 -18.29 -29.53 0.06
C MET A 199 -19.19 -28.31 0.30
N PRO A 200 -18.60 -27.15 0.64
CA PRO A 200 -19.33 -25.89 0.66
C PRO A 200 -19.89 -25.57 -0.72
N GLU A 201 -21.15 -25.18 -0.76
CA GLU A 201 -21.84 -24.70 -1.97
C GLU A 201 -21.86 -23.18 -1.97
N LEU A 202 -21.68 -22.59 -3.16
CA LEU A 202 -21.77 -21.15 -3.36
C LEU A 202 -23.24 -20.74 -3.33
N LEU A 203 -23.61 -19.88 -2.37
CA LEU A 203 -24.95 -19.33 -2.27
C LEU A 203 -25.11 -18.03 -3.06
N GLN A 204 -24.08 -17.18 -2.99
CA GLN A 204 -24.11 -15.84 -3.58
C GLN A 204 -22.69 -15.40 -3.91
N ILE A 205 -22.52 -14.74 -5.04
CA ILE A 205 -21.30 -14.01 -5.40
C ILE A 205 -21.68 -12.63 -5.91
N LYS A 206 -20.90 -11.60 -5.55
CA LYS A 206 -21.08 -10.21 -5.95
C LYS A 206 -19.73 -9.59 -6.27
N GLU A 207 -19.60 -9.00 -7.45
CA GLU A 207 -18.48 -8.12 -7.79
C GLU A 207 -18.63 -6.80 -7.04
N LYS A 208 -17.53 -6.32 -6.44
CA LYS A 208 -17.50 -5.05 -5.69
C LYS A 208 -16.51 -4.10 -6.34
N GLN A 209 -16.77 -2.80 -6.19
CA GLN A 209 -15.83 -1.74 -6.57
C GLN A 209 -15.00 -1.26 -5.38
N SER A 210 -15.55 -1.35 -4.17
CA SER A 210 -14.84 -1.02 -2.95
C SER A 210 -15.30 -1.92 -1.81
N GLN A 211 -14.41 -2.19 -0.86
CA GLN A 211 -14.74 -2.83 0.41
C GLN A 211 -13.79 -2.34 1.51
N GLU A 212 -14.36 -2.02 2.68
CA GLU A 212 -13.59 -1.74 3.88
C GLU A 212 -13.20 -3.05 4.59
N VAL A 213 -11.95 -3.13 5.01
CA VAL A 213 -11.43 -4.23 5.84
C VAL A 213 -10.80 -3.64 7.10
N ALA A 214 -11.40 -3.92 8.25
CA ALA A 214 -10.84 -3.47 9.52
C ALA A 214 -9.77 -4.44 10.00
N TYR A 215 -8.62 -3.90 10.41
CA TYR A 215 -7.56 -4.65 11.06
C TYR A 215 -7.42 -4.20 12.51
N TRP A 216 -7.31 -5.16 13.43
CA TRP A 216 -7.09 -4.89 14.84
C TRP A 216 -5.81 -5.57 15.32
N PRO A 217 -4.73 -4.82 15.55
CA PRO A 217 -3.47 -5.41 15.98
C PRO A 217 -3.64 -6.16 17.31
N PRO A 218 -2.90 -7.26 17.54
CA PRO A 218 -2.81 -7.91 18.84
C PRO A 218 -2.23 -6.96 19.90
N LYS A 219 -2.38 -7.33 21.19
CA LYS A 219 -1.86 -6.51 22.31
C LYS A 219 -0.34 -6.26 22.25
N SER A 220 0.39 -7.09 21.51
CA SER A 220 1.85 -7.06 21.36
C SER A 220 2.35 -6.36 20.10
N ALA A 221 1.47 -5.97 19.17
CA ALA A 221 1.88 -5.28 17.96
C ALA A 221 2.15 -3.80 18.26
N LEU A 222 3.14 -3.25 17.57
CA LEU A 222 3.49 -1.83 17.61
C LEU A 222 2.41 -0.99 16.91
N ASP A 223 2.51 0.33 17.04
CA ASP A 223 1.62 1.27 16.33
C ASP A 223 1.71 1.08 14.80
N VAL A 224 0.80 1.72 14.06
CA VAL A 224 0.84 1.70 12.59
C VAL A 224 2.01 2.54 12.11
N TYR A 225 2.79 2.03 11.15
CA TYR A 225 3.93 2.68 10.52
C TYR A 225 3.58 3.14 9.11
N VAL A 226 4.23 4.20 8.66
CA VAL A 226 4.21 4.67 7.27
C VAL A 226 5.64 5.01 6.89
N ASP A 227 6.28 4.15 6.11
CA ASP A 227 7.65 4.37 5.66
C ASP A 227 7.66 4.75 4.19
N SER A 228 8.58 5.63 3.81
CA SER A 228 8.84 5.94 2.40
C SER A 228 10.35 6.09 2.14
N PRO A 229 10.91 5.33 1.18
CA PRO A 229 12.34 5.28 0.88
C PRO A 229 12.77 6.42 -0.07
N ILE A 230 12.55 7.66 0.34
CA ILE A 230 12.91 8.82 -0.46
C ILE A 230 14.15 9.52 0.09
N VAL A 231 14.87 10.21 -0.77
CA VAL A 231 16.08 10.98 -0.46
C VAL A 231 15.93 12.40 -1.01
N PRO A 232 16.25 13.45 -0.21
CA PRO A 232 16.14 14.82 -0.67
C PRO A 232 17.18 15.15 -1.73
N ILE A 233 16.77 15.88 -2.77
CA ILE A 233 17.67 16.39 -3.83
C ILE A 233 17.73 17.91 -3.87
N THR A 234 16.94 18.58 -3.03
CA THR A 234 16.87 20.04 -2.88
C THR A 234 16.67 20.39 -1.41
N VAL A 235 16.80 21.66 -1.05
CA VAL A 235 16.42 22.16 0.28
C VAL A 235 14.95 22.64 0.28
N PRO A 236 14.29 22.76 1.44
CA PRO A 236 12.95 23.34 1.50
C PRO A 236 12.90 24.78 0.99
N ARG A 237 11.94 25.08 0.12
CA ARG A 237 11.68 26.41 -0.44
C ARG A 237 10.25 26.86 -0.17
N GLU A 238 10.08 28.16 0.06
CA GLU A 238 8.74 28.75 0.18
C GLU A 238 8.12 28.88 -1.22
N ILE A 239 6.84 28.51 -1.33
CA ILE A 239 6.03 28.71 -2.53
C ILE A 239 5.56 30.17 -2.51
N VAL A 240 5.97 30.93 -3.54
CA VAL A 240 5.60 32.35 -3.70
C VAL A 240 4.34 32.48 -4.56
N ALA A 241 4.23 31.65 -5.59
CA ALA A 241 3.07 31.64 -6.48
C ALA A 241 2.75 30.24 -6.99
N GLY A 242 1.47 29.88 -6.93
CA GLY A 242 0.92 28.62 -7.43
C GLY A 242 -0.58 28.73 -7.64
N LEU A 243 -1.15 27.76 -8.36
CA LEU A 243 -2.58 27.68 -8.64
C LEU A 243 -3.00 26.21 -8.76
N GLY A 244 -4.01 25.82 -7.98
CA GLY A 244 -4.43 24.42 -7.91
C GLY A 244 -3.27 23.50 -7.49
N ASN A 245 -2.90 22.60 -8.38
CA ASN A 245 -1.78 21.66 -8.26
C ASN A 245 -0.48 22.14 -8.95
N ILE A 246 -0.45 23.36 -9.49
CA ILE A 246 0.68 23.90 -10.23
C ILE A 246 1.49 24.87 -9.35
N VAL A 247 2.79 24.60 -9.20
CA VAL A 247 3.75 25.52 -8.59
C VAL A 247 4.39 26.34 -9.72
N SER A 248 4.38 27.67 -9.61
CA SER A 248 4.97 28.54 -10.63
C SER A 248 6.24 29.24 -10.16
N GLN A 249 6.28 29.67 -8.90
CA GLN A 249 7.41 30.40 -8.35
C GLN A 249 7.71 30.00 -6.91
N ILE A 250 9.00 29.98 -6.59
CA ILE A 250 9.55 29.68 -5.26
C ILE A 250 10.52 30.77 -4.83
N SER A 251 10.74 30.89 -3.52
CA SER A 251 11.71 31.83 -2.93
C SER A 251 13.05 31.14 -2.73
N VAL A 252 14.07 31.61 -3.45
CA VAL A 252 15.46 31.16 -3.33
C VAL A 252 16.29 32.35 -2.87
N GLN A 253 16.83 32.28 -1.65
CA GLN A 253 17.65 33.36 -1.06
C GLN A 253 16.93 34.73 -1.08
N GLY A 254 15.61 34.74 -0.88
CA GLY A 254 14.78 35.95 -0.91
C GLY A 254 14.46 36.48 -2.31
N GLN A 255 14.93 35.82 -3.36
CA GLN A 255 14.58 36.13 -4.75
C GLN A 255 13.51 35.16 -5.27
N THR A 256 12.60 35.69 -6.07
CA THR A 256 11.57 34.88 -6.73
C THR A 256 12.15 34.21 -7.97
N MET A 257 12.07 32.89 -8.03
CA MET A 257 12.57 32.08 -9.14
C MET A 257 11.47 31.14 -9.69
N PRO A 258 11.56 30.72 -10.97
CA PRO A 258 10.70 29.67 -11.50
C PRO A 258 10.80 28.39 -10.66
N ALA A 259 9.65 27.75 -10.42
CA ALA A 259 9.57 26.59 -9.52
C ALA A 259 10.43 25.40 -9.95
N SER A 260 10.57 25.17 -11.25
CA SER A 260 11.37 24.05 -11.78
C SER A 260 12.88 24.30 -11.78
N ALA A 261 13.35 25.54 -11.67
CA ALA A 261 14.74 25.88 -12.00
C ALA A 261 15.78 25.11 -11.13
N GLU A 262 15.59 25.09 -9.81
CA GLU A 262 16.46 24.34 -8.90
C GLU A 262 16.33 22.82 -9.09
N LEU A 263 15.10 22.35 -9.35
CA LEU A 263 14.82 20.94 -9.54
C LEU A 263 15.46 20.39 -10.83
N GLU A 264 15.40 21.15 -11.93
CA GLU A 264 16.01 20.79 -13.21
C GLU A 264 17.53 20.59 -13.05
N THR A 265 18.19 21.51 -12.34
CA THR A 265 19.62 21.37 -12.02
C THR A 265 19.88 20.11 -11.20
N ALA A 266 19.16 19.92 -10.09
CA ALA A 266 19.36 18.78 -9.18
C ALA A 266 19.12 17.42 -9.87
N VAL A 267 18.07 17.33 -10.71
CA VAL A 267 17.76 16.11 -11.46
C VAL A 267 18.82 15.83 -12.52
N ASN A 268 19.32 16.84 -13.24
CA ASN A 268 20.39 16.65 -14.22
C ASN A 268 21.70 16.17 -13.57
N GLU A 269 22.06 16.74 -12.42
CA GLU A 269 23.22 16.30 -11.64
C GLU A 269 23.07 14.86 -11.15
N LEU A 270 21.88 14.51 -10.65
CA LEU A 270 21.52 13.15 -10.24
C LEU A 270 21.66 12.17 -11.40
N TYR A 271 21.12 12.50 -12.58
CA TYR A 271 21.20 11.67 -13.79
C TYR A 271 22.64 11.45 -14.22
N ALA A 272 23.44 12.52 -14.30
CA ALA A 272 24.84 12.44 -14.68
C ALA A 272 25.64 11.56 -13.70
N ARG A 273 25.39 11.72 -12.40
CA ARG A 273 26.02 10.91 -11.34
C ARG A 273 25.67 9.43 -11.46
N ARG A 274 24.38 9.08 -11.43
CA ARG A 274 23.92 7.68 -11.50
C ARG A 274 24.36 6.98 -12.79
N THR A 275 24.37 7.69 -13.92
CA THR A 275 24.88 7.16 -15.20
C THR A 275 26.37 6.84 -15.11
N LYS A 276 27.17 7.73 -14.51
CA LYS A 276 28.62 7.52 -14.32
C LYS A 276 28.91 6.32 -13.40
N GLU A 277 28.05 6.07 -12.42
CA GLU A 277 28.11 4.92 -11.51
C GLU A 277 27.60 3.61 -12.17
N GLY A 278 27.00 3.67 -13.36
CA GLY A 278 26.52 2.50 -14.10
C GLY A 278 25.10 2.05 -13.72
N HIS A 279 24.30 2.92 -13.10
CA HIS A 279 22.90 2.60 -12.80
C HIS A 279 22.01 2.86 -14.01
N GLU A 280 21.20 1.86 -14.35
CA GLU A 280 20.16 1.98 -15.37
C GLU A 280 18.94 2.72 -14.81
N PHE A 281 18.24 3.41 -15.70
CA PHE A 281 16.97 4.06 -15.39
C PHE A 281 15.83 3.25 -16.00
N PRO A 282 14.71 3.07 -15.26
CA PRO A 282 13.53 2.46 -15.84
C PRO A 282 13.06 3.26 -17.07
N PRO A 283 12.36 2.61 -18.02
CA PRO A 283 11.84 3.30 -19.19
C PRO A 283 10.86 4.41 -18.77
N GLY A 284 11.23 5.67 -19.03
CA GLY A 284 10.45 6.85 -18.69
C GLY A 284 11.23 7.90 -17.89
N PRO A 285 10.56 8.98 -17.44
CA PRO A 285 11.18 9.96 -16.55
C PRO A 285 11.44 9.34 -15.17
N VAL A 286 12.54 9.74 -14.52
CA VAL A 286 12.79 9.41 -13.11
C VAL A 286 11.63 9.93 -12.27
N GLY A 287 11.14 9.08 -11.38
CA GLY A 287 10.16 9.48 -10.38
C GLY A 287 10.74 10.58 -9.48
N VAL A 288 10.08 11.73 -9.46
CA VAL A 288 10.36 12.82 -8.52
C VAL A 288 9.11 13.03 -7.69
N TRP A 289 9.32 13.18 -6.38
CA TRP A 289 8.26 13.47 -5.43
C TRP A 289 8.53 14.78 -4.70
N ALA A 290 7.47 15.43 -4.26
CA ALA A 290 7.51 16.62 -3.45
C ALA A 290 6.80 16.38 -2.12
N ILE A 291 7.41 16.87 -1.03
CA ILE A 291 6.69 17.07 0.22
C ILE A 291 6.28 18.53 0.29
N VAL A 292 4.98 18.78 0.38
CA VAL A 292 4.42 20.12 0.61
C VAL A 292 4.02 20.24 2.08
N VAL A 293 4.57 21.27 2.72
CA VAL A 293 4.26 21.66 4.10
C VAL A 293 3.34 22.88 4.03
N PRO A 294 2.05 22.74 4.34
CA PRO A 294 1.13 23.87 4.32
C PRO A 294 1.48 24.88 5.41
N ASP A 295 1.03 26.12 5.24
CA ASP A 295 1.02 27.08 6.34
C ASP A 295 0.12 26.58 7.48
N GLY A 296 0.53 26.88 8.72
CA GLY A 296 -0.21 26.50 9.92
C GLY A 296 0.66 26.07 11.09
N ARG A 297 -0.02 25.55 12.12
CA ARG A 297 0.54 25.28 13.46
C ARG A 297 1.80 24.41 13.47
N PHE A 298 1.94 23.48 12.52
CA PHE A 298 3.05 22.54 12.47
C PHE A 298 4.13 22.92 11.46
N GLN A 299 3.95 24.00 10.70
CA GLN A 299 4.87 24.36 9.62
C GLN A 299 6.32 24.50 10.11
N LYS A 300 6.54 25.24 11.20
CA LYS A 300 7.90 25.43 11.78
C LYS A 300 8.56 24.11 12.19
N SER A 301 7.79 23.21 12.81
CA SER A 301 8.30 21.89 13.24
C SER A 301 8.60 21.00 12.04
N ASN A 302 7.72 20.98 11.03
CA ASN A 302 7.94 20.22 9.80
C ASN A 302 9.16 20.75 9.03
N LEU A 303 9.34 22.07 8.94
CA LEU A 303 10.52 22.66 8.31
C LEU A 303 11.81 22.34 9.06
N LYS A 304 11.76 22.22 10.39
CA LYS A 304 12.90 21.75 11.18
C LYS A 304 13.24 20.30 10.83
N LEU A 305 12.25 19.41 10.79
CA LEU A 305 12.43 18.01 10.40
C LEU A 305 12.99 17.88 8.97
N LEU A 306 12.44 18.62 8.02
CA LEU A 306 12.93 18.62 6.63
C LEU A 306 14.37 19.11 6.52
N ARG A 307 14.74 20.17 7.25
CA ARG A 307 16.13 20.68 7.25
C ARG A 307 17.09 19.69 7.92
N GLU A 308 16.67 19.03 8.99
CA GLU A 308 17.44 17.97 9.65
C GLU A 308 17.66 16.77 8.72
N TRP A 309 16.60 16.35 8.01
CA TRP A 309 16.69 15.30 6.99
C TRP A 309 17.60 15.69 5.83
N THR A 310 17.48 16.93 5.35
CA THR A 310 18.34 17.44 4.26
C THR A 310 19.81 17.43 4.68
N GLY A 311 20.09 17.78 5.93
CA GLY A 311 21.44 17.85 6.48
C GLY A 311 22.38 18.63 5.56
N ASP A 312 23.50 17.99 5.23
CA ASP A 312 24.41 18.44 4.18
C ASP A 312 24.23 17.54 2.96
N LEU A 313 23.60 18.07 1.90
CA LEU A 313 23.38 17.34 0.64
C LEU A 313 24.69 16.81 0.03
N ASN A 314 25.84 17.42 0.35
CA ASN A 314 27.15 16.96 -0.12
C ASN A 314 27.58 15.60 0.48
N ARG A 315 26.85 15.08 1.47
CA ARG A 315 27.05 13.73 2.02
C ARG A 315 26.57 12.64 1.07
N ILE A 316 25.64 12.97 0.16
CA ILE A 316 25.06 12.01 -0.77
C ILE A 316 25.88 12.05 -2.07
N GLN A 317 26.95 11.26 -2.10
CA GLN A 317 27.90 11.27 -3.22
C GLN A 317 27.74 10.09 -4.17
N THR A 318 27.04 9.04 -3.73
CA THR A 318 26.81 7.81 -4.49
C THR A 318 25.37 7.34 -4.35
N ALA A 319 24.94 6.46 -5.25
CA ALA A 319 23.64 5.79 -5.13
C ALA A 319 23.55 4.89 -3.88
N TYR A 320 24.68 4.41 -3.35
CA TYR A 320 24.71 3.70 -2.08
C TYR A 320 24.43 4.65 -0.90
N ASP A 321 25.00 5.85 -0.90
CA ASP A 321 24.71 6.87 0.14
C ASP A 321 23.23 7.25 0.13
N GLU A 322 22.61 7.38 -1.06
CA GLU A 322 21.17 7.59 -1.19
C GLU A 322 20.35 6.52 -0.44
N TRP A 323 20.77 5.25 -0.54
CA TRP A 323 20.11 4.15 0.16
C TRP A 323 20.30 4.21 1.68
N ILE A 324 21.50 4.55 2.15
CA ILE A 324 21.77 4.71 3.58
C ILE A 324 20.90 5.83 4.16
N GLU A 325 20.82 6.96 3.47
CA GLU A 325 19.96 8.09 3.86
C GLU A 325 18.47 7.72 3.83
N ALA A 326 18.00 7.10 2.75
CA ALA A 326 16.61 6.66 2.65
C ALA A 326 16.22 5.68 3.78
N LEU A 327 17.11 4.75 4.16
CA LEU A 327 16.86 3.82 5.26
C LEU A 327 16.87 4.49 6.64
N ALA A 328 17.71 5.52 6.83
CA ALA A 328 17.84 6.24 8.08
C ALA A 328 16.62 7.13 8.39
N PHE A 329 15.97 7.66 7.35
CA PHE A 329 14.93 8.67 7.48
C PHE A 329 13.55 8.28 6.94
N LYS A 330 13.36 7.01 6.55
CA LYS A 330 12.11 6.50 5.96
C LYS A 330 10.85 6.77 6.77
N ASP A 331 10.95 6.84 8.10
CA ASP A 331 9.84 7.03 9.03
C ASP A 331 9.47 8.52 9.23
N LEU A 332 10.31 9.45 8.79
CA LEU A 332 10.02 10.89 8.86
C LEU A 332 8.80 11.28 8.04
N VAL A 333 8.54 10.58 6.93
CA VAL A 333 7.32 10.78 6.12
C VAL A 333 6.07 10.57 6.96
N GLN A 334 6.06 9.57 7.84
CA GLN A 334 4.96 9.38 8.77
C GLN A 334 4.71 10.65 9.59
N GLN A 335 5.75 11.19 10.23
CA GLN A 335 5.66 12.37 11.09
C GLN A 335 5.14 13.59 10.34
N LEU A 336 5.65 13.83 9.13
CA LEU A 336 5.22 14.92 8.26
C LEU A 336 3.74 14.78 7.89
N LEU A 337 3.29 13.58 7.50
CA LEU A 337 1.88 13.30 7.22
C LEU A 337 1.00 13.49 8.47
N ARG A 338 1.48 13.12 9.66
CA ARG A 338 0.75 13.37 10.93
C ARG A 338 0.51 14.86 11.16
N ASN A 339 1.46 15.69 10.73
CA ASN A 339 1.47 17.13 10.92
C ASN A 339 0.81 17.91 9.77
N GLY A 340 0.09 17.23 8.88
CA GLY A 340 -0.66 17.86 7.80
C GLY A 340 0.13 18.11 6.51
N SER A 341 1.41 17.71 6.45
CA SER A 341 2.13 17.69 5.17
C SER A 341 1.56 16.63 4.25
N ARG A 342 1.86 16.75 2.96
CA ARG A 342 1.42 15.82 1.91
C ARG A 342 2.56 15.49 0.97
N VAL A 343 2.52 14.27 0.43
CA VAL A 343 3.44 13.78 -0.60
C VAL A 343 2.72 13.88 -1.95
N TYR A 344 3.42 14.39 -2.95
CA TYR A 344 2.94 14.52 -4.32
C TYR A 344 3.97 13.97 -5.29
N ARG A 345 3.54 13.29 -6.35
CA ARG A 345 4.40 13.01 -7.49
C ARG A 345 4.47 14.22 -8.41
N ILE A 346 5.65 14.52 -8.95
CA ILE A 346 5.79 15.51 -10.02
C ILE A 346 5.39 14.83 -11.34
N LEU A 347 4.36 15.34 -12.00
CA LEU A 347 3.89 14.80 -13.29
C LEU A 347 4.62 15.42 -14.47
N SER A 348 4.95 16.70 -14.37
CA SER A 348 5.68 17.44 -15.40
C SER A 348 6.37 18.65 -14.80
N GLY A 349 7.50 19.03 -15.40
CA GLY A 349 8.24 20.21 -15.03
C GLY A 349 9.16 20.67 -16.15
N GLY A 350 9.30 21.98 -16.31
CA GLY A 350 10.19 22.58 -17.31
C GLY A 350 9.53 22.82 -18.67
N GLY A 351 9.97 23.89 -19.34
CA GLY A 351 9.42 24.38 -20.60
C GLY A 351 8.38 25.51 -20.45
N GLY A 352 8.49 26.52 -21.31
CA GLY A 352 7.63 27.72 -21.33
C GLY A 352 8.43 29.00 -21.57
N TRP A 353 7.76 30.08 -22.00
CA TRP A 353 8.35 31.41 -22.17
C TRP A 353 7.63 32.44 -21.29
N GLY A 354 8.36 33.42 -20.75
CA GLY A 354 7.78 34.47 -19.91
C GLY A 354 7.16 33.92 -18.62
N LYS A 355 5.93 34.33 -18.28
CA LYS A 355 5.25 33.96 -17.02
C LYS A 355 4.90 32.46 -16.88
N LYS A 356 5.01 31.67 -17.95
CA LYS A 356 4.76 30.22 -17.97
C LYS A 356 6.05 29.39 -17.95
N GLN A 357 7.21 30.03 -17.83
CA GLN A 357 8.48 29.34 -17.76
C GLN A 357 8.62 28.63 -16.40
N GLY A 358 8.97 27.35 -16.43
CA GLY A 358 9.36 26.59 -15.25
C GLY A 358 8.24 26.25 -14.27
N LEU A 359 7.03 26.03 -14.80
CA LEU A 359 5.90 25.50 -14.04
C LEU A 359 6.15 24.04 -13.65
N LEU A 360 5.72 23.65 -12.45
CA LEU A 360 5.70 22.27 -11.98
C LEU A 360 4.26 21.84 -11.72
N SER A 361 3.87 20.69 -12.28
CA SER A 361 2.56 20.08 -12.01
C SER A 361 2.71 18.96 -11.00
N LEU A 362 2.02 19.08 -9.86
CA LEU A 362 1.87 18.01 -8.87
C LEU A 362 0.72 17.09 -9.27
N ASP A 363 0.83 15.80 -8.94
CA ASP A 363 -0.28 14.85 -9.07
C ASP A 363 -1.46 15.30 -8.18
N PRO A 364 -2.63 15.64 -8.75
CA PRO A 364 -3.78 16.10 -7.97
C PRO A 364 -4.43 14.97 -7.16
N GLU A 365 -4.17 13.70 -7.51
CA GLU A 365 -4.83 12.56 -6.87
C GLU A 365 -4.35 12.36 -5.43
N THR A 366 -5.13 12.82 -4.46
CA THR A 366 -4.88 12.55 -3.02
C THR A 366 -5.89 11.59 -2.40
N THR A 367 -6.97 11.28 -3.12
CA THR A 367 -8.03 10.37 -2.68
C THR A 367 -8.37 9.36 -3.77
N TYR A 368 -8.91 8.21 -3.36
CA TYR A 368 -9.37 7.18 -4.29
C TYR A 368 -10.89 7.12 -4.30
N SER A 369 -11.53 7.85 -5.21
CA SER A 369 -12.99 7.88 -5.33
C SER A 369 -13.41 8.18 -6.76
N SER A 370 -14.48 7.55 -7.25
CA SER A 370 -15.08 7.90 -8.55
C SER A 370 -15.66 9.32 -8.60
N SER A 371 -15.87 9.95 -7.43
CA SER A 371 -16.27 11.35 -7.31
C SER A 371 -15.08 12.32 -7.24
N SER A 372 -13.83 11.83 -7.29
CA SER A 372 -12.65 12.69 -7.15
C SER A 372 -12.55 13.66 -8.33
N GLU A 373 -12.79 13.23 -9.58
CA GLU A 373 -12.67 14.11 -10.76
C GLU A 373 -13.58 15.35 -10.67
N GLU A 374 -14.83 15.18 -10.21
CA GLU A 374 -15.76 16.30 -9.99
C GLU A 374 -15.31 17.20 -8.84
N LYS A 375 -14.89 16.61 -7.70
CA LYS A 375 -14.36 17.35 -6.55
C LYS A 375 -13.06 18.09 -6.88
N ASP A 376 -12.21 17.50 -7.72
CA ASP A 376 -10.94 18.07 -8.15
C ASP A 376 -11.21 19.28 -9.05
N LEU A 377 -12.18 19.17 -9.97
CA LEU A 377 -12.65 20.30 -10.78
C LEU A 377 -13.26 21.42 -9.92
N GLU A 378 -14.12 21.09 -8.96
CA GLU A 378 -14.68 22.06 -8.01
C GLU A 378 -13.58 22.73 -7.17
N SER A 379 -12.60 21.96 -6.69
CA SER A 379 -11.47 22.49 -5.93
C SER A 379 -10.60 23.43 -6.78
N PHE A 380 -10.44 23.11 -8.07
CA PHE A 380 -9.71 23.92 -9.03
C PHE A 380 -10.45 25.23 -9.32
N ILE A 381 -11.76 25.18 -9.57
CA ILE A 381 -12.60 26.38 -9.75
C ILE A 381 -12.53 27.27 -8.51
N ARG A 382 -12.68 26.69 -7.30
CA ARG A 382 -12.56 27.43 -6.05
C ARG A 382 -11.19 28.09 -5.88
N SER A 383 -10.12 27.43 -6.35
CA SER A 383 -8.77 28.00 -6.29
C SER A 383 -8.63 29.25 -7.17
N PHE A 384 -9.31 29.28 -8.33
CA PHE A 384 -9.39 30.47 -9.19
C PHE A 384 -10.21 31.59 -8.55
N GLU A 385 -11.37 31.27 -7.98
CA GLU A 385 -12.26 32.26 -7.36
C GLU A 385 -11.61 32.92 -6.14
N SER A 386 -10.86 32.16 -5.33
CA SER A 386 -10.15 32.67 -4.15
C SER A 386 -9.02 33.67 -4.48
N GLN A 387 -8.54 33.73 -5.73
CA GLN A 387 -7.56 34.74 -6.15
C GLN A 387 -8.16 36.15 -6.28
N HIS A 388 -9.49 36.26 -6.44
CA HIS A 388 -10.14 37.56 -6.67
C HIS A 388 -10.72 38.22 -5.41
N ASP A 389 -11.08 37.45 -4.37
CA ASP A 389 -11.84 37.97 -3.22
C ASP A 389 -11.09 38.01 -1.87
N GLY A 390 -9.78 37.74 -1.84
CA GLY A 390 -8.97 37.86 -0.61
C GLY A 390 -9.36 36.87 0.52
N GLY A 391 -10.23 35.91 0.24
CA GLY A 391 -10.58 34.80 1.13
C GLY A 391 -9.50 33.72 1.13
N GLY A 392 -9.15 33.21 2.31
CA GLY A 392 -8.04 32.27 2.53
C GLY A 392 -7.96 31.14 1.49
N GLN A 393 -6.80 31.05 0.84
CA GLN A 393 -6.52 30.14 -0.27
C GLN A 393 -6.59 28.68 0.19
N GLN A 394 -7.62 27.95 -0.25
CA GLN A 394 -7.80 26.51 0.00
C GLN A 394 -7.29 25.67 -1.19
N GLY A 395 -6.03 25.89 -1.59
CA GLY A 395 -5.37 25.14 -2.66
C GLY A 395 -4.27 24.20 -2.15
N VAL A 396 -4.03 23.11 -2.89
CA VAL A 396 -2.94 22.14 -2.68
C VAL A 396 -1.57 22.83 -2.63
N VAL A 397 -1.37 23.85 -3.49
CA VAL A 397 -0.16 24.67 -3.60
C VAL A 397 -0.53 26.13 -3.34
N SER A 398 -0.67 26.50 -2.08
CA SER A 398 -0.99 27.88 -1.69
C SER A 398 0.29 28.66 -1.32
N PRO A 399 0.47 29.91 -1.80
CA PRO A 399 1.50 30.83 -1.33
C PRO A 399 1.69 30.81 0.20
N GLY A 400 2.95 30.84 0.65
CA GLY A 400 3.32 30.71 2.07
C GLY A 400 3.48 29.26 2.55
N SER A 401 3.02 28.27 1.77
CA SER A 401 3.39 26.86 1.96
C SER A 401 4.85 26.63 1.52
N TRP A 402 5.44 25.52 1.95
CA TRP A 402 6.80 25.15 1.59
C TRP A 402 6.83 23.84 0.81
N ILE A 403 7.82 23.67 -0.05
CA ILE A 403 8.02 22.49 -0.88
C ILE A 403 9.48 22.04 -0.83
N GLN A 404 9.69 20.72 -0.87
CA GLN A 404 11.01 20.11 -1.05
C GLN A 404 10.89 18.89 -1.97
N TYR A 405 11.88 18.68 -2.82
CA TYR A 405 11.89 17.59 -3.81
C TYR A 405 12.80 16.43 -3.41
N PHE A 406 12.34 15.24 -3.75
CA PHE A 406 12.93 13.95 -3.40
C PHE A 406 12.88 12.97 -4.57
N VAL A 407 13.73 11.95 -4.51
CA VAL A 407 13.75 10.80 -5.44
C VAL A 407 13.82 9.49 -4.66
N SER A 408 13.51 8.37 -5.31
CA SER A 408 13.83 7.05 -4.77
C SER A 408 15.27 6.66 -5.19
N PRO A 409 16.04 5.99 -4.32
CA PRO A 409 17.32 5.41 -4.69
C PRO A 409 17.17 4.31 -5.76
N PRO A 410 18.16 4.12 -6.66
CA PRO A 410 18.08 3.09 -7.68
C PRO A 410 18.22 1.69 -7.06
N MET A 411 17.35 0.75 -7.44
CA MET A 411 17.33 -0.60 -6.87
C MET A 411 18.64 -1.36 -7.01
N SER A 412 19.43 -1.08 -8.06
CA SER A 412 20.74 -1.70 -8.29
C SER A 412 21.82 -1.32 -7.26
N ALA A 413 21.64 -0.23 -6.51
CA ALA A 413 22.55 0.20 -5.44
C ALA A 413 22.13 -0.27 -4.03
N ARG A 414 21.06 -1.07 -3.95
CA ARG A 414 20.45 -1.46 -2.67
C ARG A 414 21.46 -2.19 -1.78
N PRO A 415 21.66 -1.76 -0.52
CA PRO A 415 22.51 -2.49 0.41
C PRO A 415 21.87 -3.84 0.71
N ASN A 416 22.69 -4.89 0.90
CA ASN A 416 22.21 -6.14 1.47
C ASN A 416 21.73 -5.84 2.90
N PRO A 417 20.41 -5.83 3.18
CA PRO A 417 19.96 -5.43 4.50
C PRO A 417 20.39 -6.51 5.50
N PRO A 418 21.01 -6.15 6.64
CA PRO A 418 21.06 -7.09 7.76
C PRO A 418 19.61 -7.45 8.11
N ARG A 419 19.33 -8.75 8.29
CA ARG A 419 17.99 -9.19 8.74
C ARG A 419 17.67 -8.39 10.02
N PRO A 420 16.57 -7.62 10.06
CA PRO A 420 16.23 -6.88 11.26
C PRO A 420 16.12 -7.88 12.40
N HIS A 421 16.94 -7.69 13.44
CA HIS A 421 16.85 -8.50 14.64
C HIS A 421 15.64 -8.00 15.42
N GLY A 422 14.62 -8.84 15.61
CA GLY A 422 13.61 -8.61 16.64
C GLY A 422 12.27 -8.02 16.20
N ALA A 423 12.00 -7.79 14.90
CA ALA A 423 10.66 -7.38 14.45
C ALA A 423 10.31 -7.87 13.03
N THR A 424 9.08 -8.33 12.85
CA THR A 424 8.53 -8.80 11.56
C THR A 424 7.28 -8.04 11.17
N MET A 425 7.04 -7.90 9.86
CA MET A 425 5.82 -7.29 9.32
C MET A 425 4.65 -8.25 9.52
N GLU A 426 3.63 -7.79 10.25
CA GLU A 426 2.42 -8.57 10.51
C GLU A 426 1.38 -8.30 9.41
N ILE A 427 1.02 -7.03 9.24
CA ILE A 427 0.24 -6.55 8.11
C ILE A 427 1.02 -5.45 7.40
N ALA A 428 1.12 -5.50 6.07
CA ALA A 428 1.80 -4.48 5.28
C ALA A 428 1.18 -4.29 3.91
N LEU A 429 0.90 -3.03 3.56
CA LEU A 429 0.39 -2.60 2.26
C LEU A 429 1.43 -1.72 1.63
N GLY A 430 1.85 -2.00 0.40
CA GLY A 430 2.99 -1.35 -0.23
C GLY A 430 2.65 -0.67 -1.55
N ALA A 431 3.46 0.32 -1.93
CA ALA A 431 3.52 0.84 -3.28
C ALA A 431 4.63 0.13 -4.04
N SER A 432 4.37 -0.30 -5.27
CA SER A 432 5.36 -0.91 -6.17
C SER A 432 5.56 -0.04 -7.41
N GLU A 433 6.67 -0.24 -8.13
CA GLU A 433 6.85 0.40 -9.44
C GLU A 433 5.77 -0.06 -10.42
N SER A 434 5.33 0.85 -11.28
CA SER A 434 4.40 0.56 -12.35
C SER A 434 4.96 -0.55 -13.24
N ALA A 435 4.11 -1.54 -13.57
CA ALA A 435 4.42 -2.78 -14.32
C ALA A 435 4.84 -2.57 -15.79
N THR A 436 5.79 -1.68 -16.06
CA THR A 436 6.46 -1.57 -17.37
C THR A 436 7.63 -2.54 -17.49
N SER A 437 8.16 -3.06 -16.38
CA SER A 437 9.01 -4.25 -16.37
C SER A 437 8.27 -5.37 -15.67
N GLU A 438 7.53 -6.17 -16.44
CA GLU A 438 7.23 -7.55 -16.04
C GLU A 438 8.56 -8.31 -16.05
N GLU A 439 9.36 -8.20 -14.97
CA GLU A 439 10.45 -9.15 -14.80
C GLU A 439 9.81 -10.52 -14.62
N PRO A 440 10.16 -11.52 -15.46
CA PRO A 440 9.65 -12.85 -15.28
C PRO A 440 10.06 -13.33 -13.89
N PRO A 441 9.12 -13.82 -13.06
CA PRO A 441 9.45 -14.33 -11.74
C PRO A 441 10.55 -15.38 -11.86
N SER A 442 11.52 -15.33 -10.95
CA SER A 442 12.69 -16.19 -11.01
C SER A 442 12.29 -17.67 -11.10
N THR A 443 12.82 -18.36 -12.12
CA THR A 443 12.58 -19.79 -12.34
C THR A 443 13.43 -20.69 -11.43
N ASP A 444 14.31 -20.09 -10.62
CA ASP A 444 15.22 -20.79 -9.72
C ASP A 444 14.53 -21.11 -8.39
N GLY A 445 13.93 -22.30 -8.35
CA GLY A 445 13.41 -22.89 -7.13
C GLY A 445 12.57 -24.14 -7.39
N PRO A 446 12.37 -25.00 -6.37
CA PRO A 446 11.36 -26.04 -6.45
C PRO A 446 9.97 -25.42 -6.67
N SER A 447 9.04 -26.19 -7.24
CA SER A 447 7.62 -25.82 -7.46
C SER A 447 6.82 -25.65 -6.15
N GLU A 448 7.50 -25.42 -5.03
CA GLU A 448 6.93 -25.54 -3.69
C GLU A 448 6.46 -24.17 -3.19
N TRP A 449 5.18 -24.14 -2.84
CA TRP A 449 4.56 -23.04 -2.11
C TRP A 449 5.26 -22.82 -0.76
N LYS A 450 5.86 -21.65 -0.56
CA LYS A 450 6.54 -21.27 0.67
C LYS A 450 5.59 -20.53 1.61
N VAL A 451 5.33 -21.11 2.78
CA VAL A 451 4.50 -20.47 3.81
C VAL A 451 5.28 -19.38 4.54
N ILE A 452 4.68 -18.20 4.63
CA ILE A 452 5.11 -17.12 5.49
C ILE A 452 4.10 -17.00 6.65
N PRO A 453 4.47 -17.44 7.85
CA PRO A 453 3.60 -17.35 9.01
C PRO A 453 3.40 -15.89 9.43
N GLU A 454 2.21 -15.57 9.95
CA GLU A 454 1.92 -14.28 10.61
C GLU A 454 2.15 -13.04 9.73
N HIS A 455 2.05 -13.19 8.41
CA HIS A 455 2.19 -12.10 7.45
C HIS A 455 0.94 -12.01 6.57
N PHE A 456 0.38 -10.81 6.44
CA PHE A 456 -0.65 -10.50 5.48
C PHE A 456 -0.36 -9.19 4.76
N GLY A 457 -0.39 -9.18 3.43
CA GLY A 457 -0.02 -7.96 2.75
C GLY A 457 0.01 -8.06 1.24
N ALA A 458 -0.04 -6.89 0.62
CA ALA A 458 -0.06 -6.74 -0.83
C ALA A 458 0.62 -5.45 -1.25
N VAL A 459 0.95 -5.35 -2.53
CA VAL A 459 1.41 -4.11 -3.16
C VAL A 459 0.45 -3.66 -4.25
N SER A 460 0.46 -2.34 -4.50
CA SER A 460 -0.27 -1.67 -5.58
C SER A 460 0.70 -0.87 -6.45
N ASN A 461 0.56 -0.99 -7.76
CA ASN A 461 1.29 -0.22 -8.75
C ASN A 461 0.71 1.19 -8.96
N HIS A 462 -0.48 1.46 -8.40
CA HIS A 462 -1.11 2.80 -8.41
C HIS A 462 -0.76 3.62 -7.17
N GLY A 463 0.02 3.04 -6.25
CA GLY A 463 0.31 3.61 -4.93
C GLY A 463 -0.80 3.31 -3.91
N LEU A 464 -0.65 3.93 -2.75
CA LEU A 464 -1.54 3.82 -1.60
C LEU A 464 -2.20 5.17 -1.32
N PHE A 465 -3.49 5.19 -1.02
CA PHE A 465 -4.20 6.41 -0.68
C PHE A 465 -4.47 6.44 0.82
N LEU A 466 -3.89 7.41 1.50
CA LEU A 466 -3.93 7.54 2.94
C LEU A 466 -4.92 8.61 3.32
N LYS A 467 -5.88 8.26 4.18
CA LYS A 467 -6.79 9.21 4.82
C LYS A 467 -6.64 9.07 6.33
N ARG A 468 -6.19 10.12 6.98
CA ARG A 468 -6.07 10.19 8.43
C ARG A 468 -7.12 11.13 9.00
N GLU A 469 -7.81 10.68 10.03
CA GLU A 469 -8.72 11.50 10.81
C GLU A 469 -8.21 11.57 12.25
N ALA A 470 -7.90 12.78 12.73
CA ALA A 470 -7.39 13.03 14.07
C ALA A 470 -7.98 14.33 14.64
N SER A 471 -8.72 14.25 15.75
CA SER A 471 -9.31 15.41 16.43
C SER A 471 -10.12 16.36 15.52
N GLY A 472 -10.86 15.81 14.55
CA GLY A 472 -11.63 16.58 13.56
C GLY A 472 -10.82 17.15 12.40
N PHE A 473 -9.50 16.92 12.36
CA PHE A 473 -8.64 17.23 11.22
C PHE A 473 -8.53 16.01 10.32
N VAL A 474 -8.82 16.19 9.03
CA VAL A 474 -8.67 15.17 7.99
C VAL A 474 -7.46 15.52 7.13
N ASN A 475 -6.51 14.59 6.99
CA ASN A 475 -5.40 14.72 6.05
C ASN A 475 -5.42 13.57 5.05
N GLU A 476 -5.29 13.90 3.77
CA GLU A 476 -5.33 12.96 2.66
C GLU A 476 -4.06 13.12 1.82
N SER A 477 -3.44 11.99 1.44
CA SER A 477 -2.22 11.97 0.63
C SER A 477 -2.15 10.65 -0.13
N LYS A 478 -1.60 10.71 -1.34
CA LYS A 478 -1.18 9.51 -2.08
C LYS A 478 0.29 9.22 -1.78
N LEU A 479 0.59 7.95 -1.58
CA LEU A 479 1.94 7.45 -1.36
C LEU A 479 2.23 6.41 -2.44
N ASP A 480 2.83 6.87 -3.54
CA ASP A 480 3.16 6.07 -4.72
C ASP A 480 4.67 5.95 -4.96
N VAL A 481 5.49 6.40 -4.01
CA VAL A 481 6.93 6.15 -4.01
C VAL A 481 7.14 4.63 -3.90
N PRO A 482 7.84 4.00 -4.86
CA PRO A 482 8.09 2.57 -4.85
C PRO A 482 8.77 2.09 -3.57
N GLY A 483 8.26 0.99 -3.01
CA GLY A 483 8.73 0.39 -1.78
C GLY A 483 8.31 1.11 -0.48
N SER A 484 7.54 2.19 -0.60
CA SER A 484 6.79 2.74 0.54
C SER A 484 5.76 1.74 1.04
N TRP A 485 5.47 1.78 2.33
CA TRP A 485 4.49 0.86 2.91
C TRP A 485 3.79 1.44 4.14
N VAL A 486 2.59 0.92 4.40
CA VAL A 486 1.78 1.18 5.57
C VAL A 486 1.43 -0.15 6.25
N GLY A 487 1.62 -0.25 7.56
CA GLY A 487 1.36 -1.51 8.24
C GLY A 487 1.70 -1.55 9.72
N CYS A 488 1.65 -2.74 10.30
CA CYS A 488 1.99 -3.00 11.69
C CYS A 488 3.19 -3.95 11.78
N LEU A 489 4.08 -3.65 12.72
CA LEU A 489 5.21 -4.51 13.08
C LEU A 489 4.89 -5.30 14.34
N LYS A 490 5.39 -6.53 14.38
CA LYS A 490 5.37 -7.40 15.55
C LYS A 490 6.78 -7.55 16.09
N LEU A 491 6.96 -7.34 17.40
CA LEU A 491 8.20 -7.68 18.07
C LEU A 491 8.35 -9.21 18.13
N GLU A 492 9.48 -9.72 17.67
CA GLU A 492 9.87 -11.10 17.95
C GLU A 492 10.17 -11.17 19.45
N ASN A 493 9.62 -12.18 20.14
CA ASN A 493 10.04 -12.41 21.52
C ASN A 493 11.49 -12.92 21.47
N PRO A 494 12.40 -12.38 22.29
CA PRO A 494 13.79 -12.83 22.34
C PRO A 494 13.92 -14.33 22.63
#